data_AF-A0A4Q6AV29-F1
#
_entry.id   AF-A0A4Q6AV29-F1
#
_cell.length_a   1.000
_cell.length_b   1.000
_cell.length_c   1.000
_cell.angle_alpha   90.00
_cell.angle_beta   90.00
_cell.angle_gamma   90.00
#
_symmetry.space_group_name_H-M   'P 1'
#
loop_
_entity.id
_entity.type
_entity.pdbx_description
1 polymer ?
#
loop_
_entity_poly.entity_id
_entity_poly.type
_entity_poly.pdbx_seq_one_letter_code
_entity_poly.pdbx_strand_id
1 'polypeptide(L)'
;VDYAHTPDALLNVLATINQLRTKGQQLITVFGCGGDRDAAKRPLMAAAACEHSDRAIMTADNPRTENPESILDDMERSLALQHKRKVLRIADRKEAIKTACSLAGPEDIILIAGKGHETYQEINGVKYPFDDREVLKDAFNLLKK
;
A
#
# COMPACT_ATOMS: atom_id res chain seq x y z
N VAL A 1 9.54 -3.89 1.52
CA VAL A 1 8.93 -3.86 0.16
C VAL A 1 8.70 -5.29 -0.26
N ASP A 2 7.48 -5.63 -0.66
CA ASP A 2 7.06 -7.01 -0.94
C ASP A 2 6.15 -7.09 -2.20
N TYR A 3 6.12 -8.24 -2.87
CA TYR A 3 5.33 -8.48 -4.08
C TYR A 3 3.87 -8.90 -3.81
N ALA A 4 3.46 -9.00 -2.54
CA ALA A 4 2.11 -9.39 -2.15
C ALA A 4 1.04 -8.49 -2.79
N HIS A 5 0.40 -9.01 -3.84
CA HIS A 5 -0.63 -8.33 -4.64
C HIS A 5 -1.94 -9.12 -4.69
N THR A 6 -2.10 -10.12 -3.82
CA THR A 6 -3.35 -10.87 -3.58
C THR A 6 -3.75 -10.74 -2.11
N PRO A 7 -5.03 -10.94 -1.75
CA PRO A 7 -5.48 -10.86 -0.36
C PRO A 7 -4.71 -11.81 0.55
N ASP A 8 -4.55 -13.08 0.15
CA ASP A 8 -3.88 -14.10 0.96
C ASP A 8 -2.38 -13.80 1.12
N ALA A 9 -1.70 -13.35 0.06
CA ALA A 9 -0.29 -12.99 0.14
C ALA A 9 -0.08 -11.80 1.08
N LEU A 10 -0.95 -10.78 0.98
CA LEU A 10 -0.88 -9.60 1.83
C LEU A 10 -1.13 -9.98 3.30
N LEU A 11 -2.14 -10.81 3.56
CA LEU A 11 -2.44 -11.33 4.89
C LEU A 11 -1.26 -12.10 5.48
N ASN A 12 -0.63 -13.00 4.72
CA ASN A 12 0.51 -13.79 5.20
C ASN A 12 1.71 -12.91 5.60
N VAL A 13 2.02 -11.89 4.80
CA VAL A 13 3.10 -10.94 5.10
C VAL A 13 2.76 -10.13 6.35
N LEU A 14 1.54 -9.58 6.43
CA LEU A 14 1.08 -8.82 7.59
C LEU A 14 1.07 -9.66 8.87
N ALA A 15 0.60 -10.91 8.81
CA ALA A 15 0.61 -11.84 9.93
C ALA A 15 2.04 -12.13 10.42
N THR A 16 2.97 -12.35 9.50
CA THR A 16 4.38 -12.56 9.82
C THR A 16 4.99 -11.33 10.50
N ILE A 17 4.74 -10.12 9.96
CA ILE A 17 5.21 -8.87 10.58
C ILE A 17 4.60 -8.72 11.99
N ASN A 18 3.32 -9.02 12.16
CA ASN A 18 2.66 -8.95 13.47
C ASN A 18 3.24 -9.92 14.51
N GLN A 19 3.77 -11.07 14.09
CA GLN A 19 4.47 -12.01 14.98
C GLN A 19 5.87 -11.51 15.37
N LEU A 20 6.54 -10.79 14.45
CA LEU A 20 7.91 -10.32 14.65
C LEU A 20 8.00 -8.98 15.39
N ARG A 21 7.00 -8.10 15.21
CA ARG A 21 7.00 -6.77 15.80
C ARG A 21 6.81 -6.81 17.31
N THR A 22 7.47 -5.90 18.00
CA THR A 22 7.40 -5.75 19.44
C THR A 22 6.30 -4.78 19.86
N LYS A 23 5.91 -4.84 21.13
CA LYS A 23 4.84 -3.99 21.68
C LYS A 23 5.27 -2.52 21.61
N GLY A 24 4.47 -1.71 20.93
CA GLY A 24 4.72 -0.27 20.74
C GLY A 24 5.03 0.11 19.29
N GLN A 25 5.55 -0.81 18.48
CA GLN A 25 5.83 -0.57 17.06
C GLN A 25 4.53 -0.54 16.24
N GLN A 26 4.32 0.54 15.50
CA GLN A 26 3.22 0.65 14.55
C GLN A 26 3.56 -0.06 13.24
N LEU A 27 2.53 -0.61 12.60
CA LEU A 27 2.60 -1.14 11.24
C LEU A 27 1.77 -0.25 10.31
N ILE A 28 2.47 0.38 9.36
CA ILE A 28 1.88 1.21 8.30
C ILE A 28 2.01 0.46 6.98
N THR A 29 0.89 0.16 6.34
CA THR A 29 0.87 -0.61 5.09
C THR A 29 0.44 0.26 3.92
N VAL A 30 1.32 0.42 2.93
CA VAL A 30 1.04 1.05 1.64
C VAL A 30 0.81 -0.06 0.61
N PHE A 31 -0.34 -0.03 -0.05
CA PHE A 31 -0.70 -1.06 -1.03
C PHE A 31 -1.68 -0.51 -2.06
N GLY A 32 -1.71 -1.15 -3.22
CA GLY A 32 -2.62 -0.78 -4.30
C GLY A 32 -3.08 -1.98 -5.09
N CYS A 33 -4.07 -1.75 -5.95
CA CYS A 33 -4.52 -2.73 -6.92
C CYS A 33 -4.24 -2.23 -8.34
N GLY A 34 -4.06 -3.17 -9.27
CA GLY A 34 -3.96 -2.85 -10.69
C GLY A 34 -5.33 -2.66 -11.33
N GLY A 35 -5.40 -1.77 -12.31
CA GLY A 35 -6.54 -1.64 -13.22
C GLY A 35 -6.53 -2.69 -14.33
N ASP A 36 -7.65 -2.82 -15.03
CA ASP A 36 -7.94 -3.78 -16.11
C ASP A 36 -7.67 -5.24 -15.72
N ARG A 37 -7.80 -5.54 -14.43
CA ARG A 37 -7.54 -6.86 -13.85
C ARG A 37 -8.61 -7.20 -12.81
N ASP A 38 -8.36 -8.24 -12.04
CA ASP A 38 -9.23 -8.71 -10.96
C ASP A 38 -9.60 -7.59 -9.98
N ALA A 39 -10.80 -7.06 -10.16
CA ALA A 39 -11.40 -6.06 -9.28
C ALA A 39 -12.00 -6.68 -8.02
N ALA A 40 -12.32 -7.99 -8.04
CA ALA A 40 -12.94 -8.67 -6.90
C ALA A 40 -12.01 -8.73 -5.68
N LYS A 41 -10.69 -8.75 -5.90
CA LYS A 41 -9.71 -8.70 -4.80
C LYS A 41 -9.58 -7.33 -4.13
N ARG A 42 -10.00 -6.22 -4.77
CA ARG A 42 -9.80 -4.84 -4.28
C ARG A 42 -10.33 -4.64 -2.85
N PRO A 43 -11.62 -4.92 -2.56
CA PRO A 43 -12.14 -4.78 -1.20
C PRO A 43 -11.54 -5.78 -0.22
N LEU A 44 -11.17 -6.98 -0.68
CA LEU A 44 -10.57 -8.02 0.17
C LEU A 44 -9.15 -7.65 0.63
N MET A 45 -8.33 -7.12 -0.28
CA MET A 45 -7.01 -6.58 0.05
C MET A 45 -7.12 -5.41 1.02
N ALA A 46 -8.11 -4.53 0.82
CA ALA A 46 -8.34 -3.40 1.71
C ALA A 46 -8.74 -3.84 3.12
N ALA A 47 -9.65 -4.80 3.24
CA ALA A 47 -10.03 -5.39 4.52
C ALA A 47 -8.81 -6.00 5.24
N ALA A 48 -8.02 -6.83 4.56
CA ALA A 48 -6.84 -7.47 5.13
C ALA A 48 -5.81 -6.44 5.64
N ALA A 49 -5.51 -5.40 4.86
CA ALA A 49 -4.61 -4.34 5.28
C ALA A 49 -5.12 -3.61 6.54
N CYS A 50 -6.41 -3.31 6.61
CA CYS A 50 -7.00 -2.55 7.71
C CYS A 50 -7.18 -3.35 9.00
N GLU A 51 -7.34 -4.66 8.89
CA GLU A 51 -7.48 -5.56 10.02
C GLU A 51 -6.13 -5.84 10.68
N HIS A 52 -5.07 -5.97 9.88
CA HIS A 52 -3.76 -6.40 10.35
C HIS A 52 -2.69 -5.29 10.40
N SER A 53 -3.05 -4.04 10.10
CA SER A 53 -2.16 -2.87 10.24
C SER A 53 -2.75 -1.84 11.20
N ASP A 54 -1.91 -1.02 11.82
CA ASP A 54 -2.38 0.12 12.61
C ASP A 54 -2.86 1.25 11.70
N ARG A 55 -2.19 1.42 10.56
CA ARG A 55 -2.62 2.29 9.47
C ARG A 55 -2.47 1.62 8.11
N ALA A 56 -3.41 1.93 7.23
CA ALA A 56 -3.42 1.47 5.85
C ALA A 56 -3.46 2.69 4.92
N ILE A 57 -2.66 2.69 3.86
CA ILE A 57 -2.63 3.73 2.84
C ILE A 57 -2.89 3.05 1.51
N MET A 58 -4.07 3.32 0.94
CA MET A 58 -4.48 2.79 -0.35
C MET A 58 -4.01 3.73 -1.45
N THR A 59 -3.40 3.17 -2.49
CA THR A 59 -2.89 3.88 -3.66
C THR A 59 -3.19 3.12 -4.95
N ALA A 60 -2.95 3.73 -6.10
CA ALA A 60 -2.85 2.97 -7.34
C ALA A 60 -1.52 2.22 -7.43
N ASP A 61 -1.55 1.02 -8.00
CA ASP A 61 -0.35 0.25 -8.37
C ASP A 61 -0.07 0.41 -9.86
N ASN A 62 -0.66 -0.42 -10.72
CA ASN A 62 -0.61 -0.25 -12.18
C ASN A 62 -2.03 0.08 -12.66
N PRO A 63 -2.45 1.37 -12.69
CA PRO A 63 -3.83 1.73 -13.02
C PRO A 63 -4.22 1.38 -14.45
N ARG A 64 -3.26 1.22 -15.37
CA ARG A 64 -3.52 0.92 -16.79
C ARG A 64 -4.51 1.94 -17.38
N THR A 65 -5.64 1.50 -17.91
CA THR A 65 -6.65 2.41 -18.49
C THR A 65 -7.70 2.87 -17.49
N GLU A 66 -7.73 2.31 -16.28
CA GLU A 66 -8.66 2.71 -15.22
C GLU A 66 -8.23 4.01 -14.54
N ASN A 67 -9.22 4.79 -14.08
CA ASN A 67 -8.98 5.92 -13.21
C ASN A 67 -8.49 5.42 -11.84
N PRO A 68 -7.33 5.89 -11.34
CA PRO A 68 -6.83 5.58 -10.00
C PRO A 68 -7.86 5.75 -8.87
N GLU A 69 -8.69 6.79 -8.92
CA GLU A 69 -9.73 7.02 -7.91
C GLU A 69 -10.84 5.96 -7.97
N SER A 70 -11.19 5.47 -9.16
CA SER A 70 -12.17 4.38 -9.28
C SER A 70 -11.64 3.07 -8.70
N ILE A 71 -10.34 2.79 -8.84
CA ILE A 71 -9.71 1.62 -8.19
C ILE A 71 -9.81 1.74 -6.68
N LEU A 72 -9.53 2.93 -6.14
CA LEU A 72 -9.62 3.18 -4.71
C LEU A 72 -11.07 3.12 -4.20
N ASP A 73 -12.06 3.58 -5.00
CA ASP A 73 -13.48 3.47 -4.66
C ASP A 73 -13.90 2.01 -4.49
N ASP A 74 -13.40 1.13 -5.35
CA ASP A 74 -13.65 -0.30 -5.26
C ASP A 74 -12.97 -0.93 -4.04
N MET A 75 -11.79 -0.47 -3.68
CA MET A 75 -11.11 -0.91 -2.46
C MET A 75 -11.92 -0.54 -1.20
N GLU A 76 -12.59 0.62 -1.20
CA GLU A 76 -13.38 1.10 -0.05
C GLU A 76 -14.81 0.57 0.04
N ARG A 77 -15.35 0.03 -1.07
CA ARG A 77 -16.78 -0.29 -1.19
C ARG A 77 -17.33 -1.16 -0.06
N SER A 78 -16.52 -2.08 0.48
CA SER A 78 -16.91 -3.02 1.54
C SER A 78 -16.15 -2.81 2.86
N LEU A 79 -15.42 -1.70 3.01
CA LEU A 79 -14.68 -1.40 4.23
C LEU A 79 -15.63 -0.97 5.35
N ALA A 80 -15.63 -1.73 6.46
CA ALA A 80 -16.44 -1.38 7.62
C ALA A 80 -16.06 0.00 8.19
N LEU A 81 -17.04 0.73 8.72
CA LEU A 81 -16.88 2.09 9.26
C LEU A 81 -15.72 2.22 10.26
N GLN A 82 -15.50 1.19 11.09
CA GLN A 82 -14.39 1.14 12.04
C GLN A 82 -13.01 1.18 11.39
N HIS A 83 -12.86 0.57 10.21
CA HIS A 83 -11.60 0.53 9.46
C HIS A 83 -11.34 1.84 8.73
N LYS A 84 -12.39 2.55 8.28
CA LYS A 84 -12.25 3.84 7.57
C LYS A 84 -11.41 4.88 8.34
N ARG A 85 -11.42 4.84 9.67
CA ARG A 85 -10.62 5.75 10.51
C ARG A 85 -9.11 5.48 10.46
N LYS A 86 -8.71 4.29 10.05
CA LYS A 86 -7.30 3.86 9.96
C LYS A 86 -6.73 3.98 8.54
N VAL A 87 -7.56 4.40 7.58
CA VAL A 87 -7.22 4.38 6.16
C VAL A 87 -6.99 5.78 5.63
N LEU A 88 -5.94 5.93 4.83
CA LEU A 88 -5.74 7.09 3.97
C LEU A 88 -5.86 6.66 2.50
N ARG A 89 -6.50 7.51 1.69
CA ARG A 89 -6.51 7.39 0.23
C ARG A 89 -5.56 8.39 -0.38
N ILE A 90 -4.58 7.90 -1.12
CA ILE A 90 -3.63 8.73 -1.88
C ILE A 90 -3.38 7.99 -3.19
N ALA A 91 -4.02 8.43 -4.27
CA ALA A 91 -3.91 7.75 -5.57
C ALA A 91 -2.47 7.73 -6.12
N ASP A 92 -1.72 8.80 -5.88
CA ASP A 92 -0.31 8.88 -6.26
C ASP A 92 0.55 7.99 -5.34
N ARG A 93 1.17 6.97 -5.93
CA ARG A 93 1.97 5.98 -5.19
C ARG A 93 3.19 6.58 -4.52
N LYS A 94 3.81 7.60 -5.13
CA LYS A 94 4.97 8.28 -4.57
C LYS A 94 4.58 9.06 -3.32
N GLU A 95 3.48 9.80 -3.38
CA GLU A 95 2.95 10.55 -2.24
C GLU A 95 2.42 9.62 -1.14
N ALA A 96 1.84 8.46 -1.49
CA ALA A 96 1.44 7.45 -0.52
C ALA A 96 2.64 6.92 0.29
N ILE A 97 3.74 6.59 -0.39
CA ILE A 97 4.98 6.12 0.24
C ILE A 97 5.59 7.22 1.12
N LYS A 98 5.70 8.45 0.61
CA LYS A 98 6.20 9.60 1.39
C LYS A 98 5.36 9.87 2.63
N THR A 99 4.04 9.75 2.51
CA THR A 99 3.12 9.93 3.63
C THR A 99 3.35 8.85 4.69
N ALA A 100 3.52 7.59 4.28
CA ALA A 100 3.87 6.51 5.20
C ALA A 100 5.18 6.81 5.95
N CYS A 101 6.22 7.25 5.23
CA CYS A 101 7.50 7.61 5.80
C CYS A 101 7.39 8.77 6.79
N SER A 102 6.53 9.74 6.51
CA SER A 102 6.29 10.89 7.38
C SER A 102 5.57 10.48 8.67
N LEU A 103 4.60 9.56 8.57
CA LEU A 103 3.80 9.07 9.69
C LEU A 103 4.55 8.11 10.62
N ALA A 104 5.50 7.33 10.10
CA ALA A 104 6.24 6.33 10.88
C ALA A 104 7.14 7.00 11.92
N GLY A 105 7.06 6.56 13.18
CA GLY A 105 8.03 6.89 14.22
C GLY A 105 9.31 6.03 14.15
N PRO A 106 10.28 6.27 15.05
CA PRO A 106 11.39 5.34 15.24
C PRO A 106 10.88 3.93 15.55
N GLU A 107 11.55 2.91 15.02
CA GLU A 107 11.19 1.49 15.19
C GLU A 107 9.85 1.05 14.58
N ASP A 108 9.06 1.95 14.00
CA ASP A 108 7.84 1.59 13.28
C ASP A 108 8.16 0.87 11.96
N ILE A 109 7.22 0.07 11.49
CA ILE A 109 7.38 -0.78 10.32
C ILE A 109 6.51 -0.23 9.18
N ILE A 110 7.13 0.00 8.03
CA ILE A 110 6.44 0.33 6.78
C ILE A 110 6.47 -0.88 5.86
N LEU A 111 5.31 -1.45 5.56
CA LEU A 111 5.14 -2.43 4.49
C LEU A 111 4.67 -1.70 3.23
N ILE A 112 5.47 -1.76 2.15
CA ILE A 112 5.03 -1.37 0.82
C ILE A 112 4.83 -2.66 0.02
N ALA A 113 3.58 -2.94 -0.37
CA ALA A 113 3.17 -4.16 -1.04
C ALA A 113 2.63 -3.90 -2.46
N GLY A 114 2.65 -4.94 -3.29
CA GLY A 114 2.10 -4.95 -4.65
C GLY A 114 3.17 -5.15 -5.72
N LYS A 115 4.14 -4.23 -5.81
CA LYS A 115 5.15 -4.21 -6.89
C LYS A 115 6.37 -5.09 -6.65
N GLY A 116 6.80 -5.24 -5.40
CA GLY A 116 8.01 -6.01 -5.06
C GLY A 116 9.26 -5.55 -5.80
N HIS A 117 9.65 -6.28 -6.85
CA HIS A 117 10.83 -6.00 -7.67
C HIS A 117 10.51 -5.26 -8.98
N GLU A 118 9.23 -5.00 -9.29
CA GLU A 118 8.84 -4.20 -10.45
C GLU A 118 9.32 -2.76 -10.30
N THR A 119 9.96 -2.23 -11.35
CA THR A 119 10.56 -0.89 -11.39
C THR A 119 9.84 0.06 -12.34
N TYR A 120 8.55 -0.19 -12.57
CA TYR A 120 7.71 0.66 -13.41
C TYR A 120 6.29 0.78 -12.87
N GLN A 121 5.60 1.83 -13.29
CA GLN A 121 4.17 2.03 -13.12
C GLN A 121 3.51 2.20 -14.49
N GLU A 122 2.51 1.35 -14.78
CA GLU A 122 1.81 1.36 -16.07
C GLU A 122 0.56 2.25 -16.02
N ILE A 123 0.53 3.29 -16.86
CA ILE A 123 -0.58 4.24 -16.99
C ILE A 123 -0.88 4.43 -18.48
N ASN A 124 -2.12 4.15 -18.91
CA ASN A 124 -2.58 4.23 -20.29
C ASN A 124 -1.65 3.54 -21.30
N GLY A 125 -1.16 2.34 -20.95
CA GLY A 125 -0.26 1.54 -21.79
C GLY A 125 1.20 2.00 -21.81
N VAL A 126 1.54 3.08 -21.10
CA VAL A 126 2.92 3.57 -20.96
C VAL A 126 3.50 3.14 -19.62
N LYS A 127 4.70 2.55 -19.65
CA LYS A 127 5.45 2.15 -18.45
C LYS A 127 6.40 3.27 -18.03
N TYR A 128 6.04 3.99 -16.97
CA TYR A 128 6.88 5.04 -16.40
C TYR A 128 7.86 4.43 -15.38
N PRO A 129 9.14 4.84 -15.35
CA PRO A 129 10.09 4.40 -14.33
C PRO A 129 9.56 4.70 -12.92
N PHE A 130 9.46 3.66 -12.09
CA PHE A 130 8.96 3.77 -10.73
C PHE A 130 9.41 2.55 -9.90
N ASP A 131 10.33 2.74 -8.97
CA ASP A 131 10.76 1.70 -8.02
C ASP A 131 10.38 2.10 -6.59
N ASP A 132 9.56 1.28 -5.92
CA ASP A 132 9.15 1.48 -4.52
C ASP A 132 10.35 1.65 -3.59
N ARG A 133 11.46 0.95 -3.86
CA ARG A 133 12.68 0.97 -3.04
C ARG A 133 13.42 2.29 -3.19
N GLU A 134 13.50 2.82 -4.41
CA GLU A 134 14.13 4.12 -4.68
C GLU A 134 13.31 5.23 -4.04
N VAL A 135 11.99 5.23 -4.24
CA VAL A 135 11.08 6.21 -3.64
C VAL A 135 11.15 6.19 -2.10
N LEU A 136 11.18 5.00 -1.50
CA LEU A 136 11.33 4.82 -0.05
C LEU A 136 12.66 5.40 0.45
N LYS A 137 13.78 5.07 -0.23
CA LYS A 137 15.11 5.58 0.12
C LYS A 137 15.17 7.10 0.04
N ASP A 138 14.63 7.69 -1.02
CA ASP A 138 14.58 9.14 -1.19
C ASP A 138 13.74 9.82 -0.11
N ALA A 139 12.60 9.22 0.26
CA ALA A 139 11.74 9.74 1.32
C ALA A 139 12.43 9.74 2.68
N PHE A 140 13.14 8.67 3.05
CA PHE A 140 13.90 8.63 4.31
C PHE A 140 15.05 9.64 4.33
N ASN A 141 15.81 9.76 3.24
CA ASN A 141 16.88 10.75 3.12
C ASN A 141 16.35 12.18 3.32
N LEU A 142 15.22 12.51 2.69
CA LEU A 142 14.59 13.84 2.80
C LEU A 142 14.12 14.13 4.24
N LEU A 143 13.55 13.13 4.90
CA LEU A 143 13.04 13.24 6.27
C LEU A 143 14.13 13.10 7.35
N LYS A 144 15.38 12.81 6.95
CA LYS A 144 16.51 12.52 7.83
C LYS A 144 16.21 11.37 8.82
N LYS A 145 15.56 10.32 8.30
CA LYS A 145 15.28 9.08 9.02
C LYS A 145 16.21 7.97 8.57
#